data_AF-A0A6I5RJS8-F1
#
_entry.id   AF-A0A6I5RJS8-F1
#
_cell.length_a   1.000
_cell.length_b   1.000
_cell.length_c   1.000
_cell.angle_alpha   90.00
_cell.angle_beta   90.00
_cell.angle_gamma   90.00
#
_symmetry.space_group_name_H-M   'P 1'
#
loop_
_entity.id
_entity.type
_entity.pdbx_description
1 polymer ?
#
loop_
_entity_poly.entity_id
_entity_poly.type
_entity_poly.pdbx_seq_one_letter_code
_entity_poly.pdbx_strand_id
1 'polypeptide(L)'
;MLDIEEFIITVFLMVDAHLSALLTRYPPRSKGFAPRLSDSEVLTLEIVGEFLGHHGDSAIWSYFRQHWRSWFPGLGHRSSFARQAANLWCYKQQLHQHLLQELNADQSDLHRVDGFPLPVCGFKRATQAKVFEG
;
A
#
# COMPACT_ATOMS: atom_id res chain seq x y z
N MET A 1 -17.33 4.27 16.87
CA MET A 1 -16.01 3.84 16.37
C MET A 1 -16.31 2.65 15.49
N LEU A 2 -15.87 2.64 14.23
CA LEU A 2 -16.07 1.47 13.35
C LEU A 2 -15.36 0.27 14.00
N ASP A 3 -16.02 -0.88 14.05
CA ASP A 3 -15.33 -2.12 14.39
C ASP A 3 -14.30 -2.43 13.28
N ILE A 4 -13.29 -3.23 13.59
CA ILE A 4 -12.24 -3.61 12.64
C ILE A 4 -12.80 -4.32 11.40
N GLU A 5 -13.86 -5.11 11.58
CA GLU A 5 -14.58 -5.76 10.50
C GLU A 5 -15.23 -4.74 9.55
N GLU A 6 -15.98 -3.79 10.11
CA GLU A 6 -16.60 -2.70 9.35
C GLU A 6 -15.55 -1.82 8.66
N PHE A 7 -14.42 -1.57 9.33
CA PHE A 7 -13.31 -0.81 8.78
C PHE A 7 -12.68 -1.54 7.58
N ILE A 8 -12.39 -2.84 7.69
CA ILE A 8 -11.87 -3.65 6.58
C ILE A 8 -12.84 -3.62 5.39
N ILE A 9 -14.13 -3.83 5.65
CA ILE A 9 -15.17 -3.80 4.60
C ILE A 9 -15.23 -2.43 3.93
N THR A 10 -15.23 -1.36 4.72
CA THR A 10 -15.31 0.02 4.21
C THR A 10 -14.12 0.35 3.33
N VAL A 11 -12.90 0.02 3.79
CA VAL A 11 -11.68 0.25 2.99
C VAL A 11 -11.71 -0.59 1.72
N PHE A 12 -12.13 -1.86 1.79
CA PHE A 12 -12.22 -2.71 0.61
C PHE A 12 -13.18 -2.14 -0.43
N LEU A 13 -14.39 -1.76 -0.03
CA LEU A 13 -15.40 -1.20 -0.94
C LEU A 13 -14.93 0.12 -1.57
N MET A 14 -14.29 0.99 -0.78
CA MET A 14 -13.73 2.25 -1.30
C MET A 14 -12.63 1.97 -2.32
N VAL A 15 -11.65 1.13 -1.97
CA VAL A 15 -10.54 0.77 -2.87
C VAL A 15 -11.09 0.16 -4.16
N ASP A 16 -12.00 -0.81 -4.06
CA ASP A 16 -12.51 -1.54 -5.23
C ASP A 16 -13.28 -0.63 -6.20
N ALA A 17 -14.08 0.29 -5.66
CA ALA A 17 -14.83 1.27 -6.45
C ALA A 17 -13.91 2.17 -7.29
N HIS A 18 -12.85 2.72 -6.68
CA HIS A 18 -11.93 3.62 -7.38
C HIS A 18 -10.90 2.87 -8.24
N LEU A 19 -10.48 1.67 -7.82
CA LEU A 19 -9.46 0.90 -8.52
C LEU A 19 -10.00 0.26 -9.80
N SER A 20 -11.24 -0.22 -9.81
CA SER A 20 -11.85 -0.88 -10.97
C SER A 20 -11.82 -0.01 -12.24
N ALA A 21 -12.08 1.29 -12.09
CA ALA A 21 -12.01 2.25 -13.20
C ALA A 21 -10.57 2.40 -13.73
N LEU A 22 -9.57 2.40 -12.84
CA LEU A 22 -8.15 2.53 -13.20
C LEU A 22 -7.61 1.26 -13.87
N LEU A 23 -7.95 0.08 -13.35
CA LEU A 23 -7.49 -1.21 -13.88
C LEU A 23 -8.02 -1.48 -15.29
N THR A 24 -9.24 -1.04 -15.59
CA THR A 24 -9.84 -1.18 -16.93
C THR A 24 -9.05 -0.38 -17.97
N ARG A 25 -8.56 0.80 -17.58
CA ARG A 25 -7.83 1.71 -18.47
C ARG A 25 -6.34 1.35 -18.58
N TYR A 26 -5.76 0.90 -17.48
CA TYR A 26 -4.35 0.54 -17.37
C TYR A 26 -4.25 -0.78 -16.59
N PRO A 27 -4.02 -1.92 -17.26
CA PRO A 27 -3.84 -3.19 -16.55
C PRO A 27 -2.43 -3.24 -15.90
N PRO A 28 -2.31 -3.63 -14.61
CA PRO A 28 -1.04 -3.60 -13.87
C PRO A 28 -0.05 -4.67 -14.35
N ARG A 29 -0.53 -5.64 -15.12
CA ARG A 29 0.25 -6.78 -15.62
C ARG A 29 -0.16 -7.07 -17.05
N SER A 30 0.81 -7.27 -17.93
CA SER A 30 0.59 -7.67 -19.32
C SER A 30 0.79 -9.17 -19.57
N LYS A 31 1.42 -9.89 -18.62
CA LYS A 31 1.79 -11.31 -18.75
C LYS A 31 1.76 -12.04 -17.40
N GLY A 32 1.69 -13.37 -17.46
CA GLY A 32 1.73 -14.27 -16.29
C GLY A 32 0.34 -14.67 -15.78
N PHE A 33 0.32 -15.60 -14.83
CA PHE A 33 -0.92 -16.01 -14.18
C PHE A 33 -1.46 -14.90 -13.28
N ALA A 34 -2.77 -14.73 -13.27
CA ALA A 34 -3.43 -13.83 -12.34
C ALA A 34 -3.12 -14.25 -10.89
N PRO A 35 -2.77 -13.31 -10.00
CA PRO A 35 -2.62 -13.61 -8.59
C PRO A 35 -3.95 -14.09 -8.01
N ARG A 36 -3.88 -14.97 -7.00
CA ARG A 36 -5.08 -15.46 -6.30
C ARG A 36 -5.75 -14.39 -5.43
N LEU A 37 -4.94 -13.44 -4.96
CA LEU A 37 -5.39 -12.27 -4.23
C LEU A 37 -5.58 -11.14 -5.24
N SER A 38 -6.75 -10.53 -5.26
CA SER A 38 -7.06 -9.41 -6.15
C SER A 38 -6.23 -8.17 -5.80
N ASP A 39 -6.13 -7.25 -6.76
CA ASP A 39 -5.38 -6.01 -6.56
C ASP A 39 -6.08 -5.09 -5.53
N SER A 40 -7.41 -5.09 -5.48
CA SER A 40 -8.20 -4.40 -4.45
C SER A 40 -7.92 -4.97 -3.05
N GLU A 41 -7.88 -6.30 -2.91
CA GLU A 41 -7.52 -6.93 -1.63
C GLU A 41 -6.10 -6.56 -1.19
N VAL A 42 -5.11 -6.55 -2.09
CA VAL A 42 -3.74 -6.15 -1.73
C VAL A 42 -3.69 -4.75 -1.16
N LEU A 43 -4.31 -3.78 -1.83
CA LEU A 43 -4.33 -2.40 -1.35
C LEU A 43 -5.11 -2.24 -0.06
N THR A 44 -6.19 -3.01 0.12
CA THR A 44 -6.95 -3.06 1.38
C THR A 44 -6.06 -3.52 2.53
N LEU A 45 -5.30 -4.61 2.34
CA LEU A 45 -4.38 -5.13 3.35
C LEU A 45 -3.31 -4.09 3.71
N GLU A 46 -2.77 -3.38 2.73
CA GLU A 46 -1.76 -2.34 2.98
C GLU A 46 -2.34 -1.17 3.78
N ILE A 47 -3.48 -0.62 3.36
CA ILE A 47 -4.11 0.53 4.01
C ILE A 47 -4.52 0.18 5.44
N VAL A 48 -5.24 -0.93 5.63
CA VAL A 48 -5.70 -1.34 6.95
C VAL A 48 -4.52 -1.74 7.83
N GLY A 49 -3.54 -2.48 7.28
CA GLY A 49 -2.35 -2.90 8.02
C GLY A 49 -1.55 -1.71 8.54
N GLU A 50 -1.28 -0.73 7.69
CA GLU A 50 -0.60 0.49 8.10
C GLU A 50 -1.42 1.31 9.12
N PHE A 51 -2.73 1.42 8.94
CA PHE A 51 -3.61 2.10 9.89
C PHE A 51 -3.59 1.45 11.29
N LEU A 52 -3.48 0.13 11.36
CA LEU A 52 -3.37 -0.63 12.60
C LEU A 52 -1.97 -0.62 13.21
N GLY A 53 -1.00 0.06 12.58
CA GLY A 53 0.40 0.15 13.04
C GLY A 53 1.28 -1.03 12.64
N HIS A 54 0.85 -1.85 11.68
CA HIS A 54 1.70 -2.87 11.08
C HIS A 54 2.47 -2.26 9.91
N HIS A 55 3.67 -1.78 10.20
CA HIS A 55 4.50 -1.13 9.19
C HIS A 55 5.24 -2.13 8.29
N GLY A 56 5.08 -1.97 6.98
CA GLY A 56 5.77 -2.73 5.95
C GLY A 56 5.21 -4.13 5.65
N ASP A 57 5.47 -4.61 4.44
CA ASP A 57 4.81 -5.79 3.85
C ASP A 57 4.86 -7.05 4.70
N SER A 58 5.95 -7.26 5.46
CA SER A 58 6.11 -8.46 6.28
C SER A 58 5.20 -8.43 7.51
N ALA A 59 5.06 -7.29 8.17
CA ALA A 59 4.21 -7.13 9.34
C ALA A 59 2.74 -7.23 8.94
N ILE A 60 2.36 -6.50 7.88
CA ILE A 60 1.02 -6.51 7.28
C ILE A 60 0.62 -7.94 6.91
N TRP A 61 1.45 -8.63 6.11
CA TRP A 61 1.17 -10.01 5.70
C TRP A 61 1.01 -10.97 6.88
N SER A 62 1.86 -10.84 7.90
CA SER A 62 1.81 -11.70 9.10
C SER A 62 0.50 -11.51 9.85
N TYR A 63 0.09 -10.25 10.05
CA TYR A 63 -1.16 -9.92 10.73
C TYR A 63 -2.37 -10.53 10.03
N PHE A 64 -2.55 -10.25 8.73
CA PHE A 64 -3.72 -10.74 8.01
C PHE A 64 -3.73 -12.27 7.82
N ARG A 65 -2.54 -12.88 7.71
CA ARG A 65 -2.44 -14.34 7.69
C ARG A 65 -2.87 -14.99 9.01
N GLN A 66 -2.64 -14.32 10.14
CA GLN A 66 -2.98 -14.84 11.46
C GLN A 66 -4.44 -14.56 11.84
N HIS A 67 -4.94 -13.37 11.54
CA HIS A 67 -6.23 -12.89 12.07
C HIS A 67 -7.38 -12.94 11.06
N TRP A 68 -7.10 -12.82 9.77
CA TRP A 68 -8.12 -12.55 8.73
C TRP A 68 -7.98 -13.49 7.52
N ARG A 69 -7.35 -14.65 7.71
CA ARG A 69 -7.10 -15.63 6.64
C ARG A 69 -8.38 -16.11 5.94
N SER A 70 -9.48 -16.20 6.71
CA SER A 70 -10.79 -16.62 6.20
C SER A 70 -11.40 -15.58 5.24
N TRP A 71 -11.13 -14.30 5.45
CA TRP A 71 -11.63 -13.21 4.61
C TRP A 71 -10.77 -13.04 3.35
N PHE A 72 -9.48 -13.36 3.43
CA PHE A 72 -8.54 -13.29 2.32
C PHE A 72 -7.97 -14.69 1.97
N PRO A 73 -8.81 -15.62 1.46
CA PRO A 73 -8.39 -16.99 1.14
C PRO A 73 -7.30 -17.03 0.06
N GLY A 74 -7.22 -16.00 -0.80
CA GLY A 74 -6.18 -15.80 -1.81
C GLY A 74 -4.80 -15.41 -1.26
N LEU A 75 -4.67 -15.04 0.02
CA LEU A 75 -3.41 -14.59 0.62
C LEU A 75 -2.37 -15.72 0.64
N GLY A 76 -1.44 -15.65 -0.32
CA GLY A 76 -0.38 -16.64 -0.53
C GLY A 76 0.89 -16.36 0.26
N HIS A 77 2.03 -16.70 -0.32
CA HIS A 77 3.34 -16.42 0.31
C HIS A 77 3.62 -14.92 0.41
N ARG A 78 4.32 -14.54 1.47
CA ARG A 78 4.76 -13.16 1.75
C ARG A 78 5.45 -12.50 0.55
N SER A 79 6.34 -13.22 -0.14
CA SER A 79 7.07 -12.69 -1.29
C SER A 79 6.16 -12.40 -2.49
N SER A 80 5.10 -13.18 -2.67
CA SER A 80 4.10 -12.93 -3.72
C SER A 80 3.27 -11.70 -3.39
N PHE A 81 2.82 -11.55 -2.12
CA PHE A 81 2.12 -10.37 -1.64
C PHE A 81 2.96 -9.09 -1.82
N ALA A 82 4.20 -9.08 -1.30
CA ALA A 82 5.10 -7.94 -1.42
C ALA A 82 5.39 -7.55 -2.87
N ARG A 83 5.62 -8.54 -3.75
CA ARG A 83 5.80 -8.28 -5.19
C ARG A 83 4.55 -7.69 -5.82
N GLN A 84 3.37 -8.18 -5.44
CA GLN A 84 2.10 -7.67 -5.96
C GLN A 84 1.88 -6.22 -5.52
N ALA A 85 2.06 -5.94 -4.23
CA ALA A 85 1.97 -4.61 -3.64
C ALA A 85 2.94 -3.61 -4.26
N ALA A 86 4.20 -4.02 -4.50
CA ALA A 86 5.19 -3.20 -5.17
C ALA A 86 4.78 -2.86 -6.62
N ASN A 87 4.23 -3.82 -7.36
CA ASN A 87 3.77 -3.58 -8.73
C ASN A 87 2.56 -2.64 -8.82
N LEU A 88 1.81 -2.47 -7.73
CA LEU A 88 0.67 -1.56 -7.67
C LEU A 88 1.03 -0.13 -7.29
N TRP A 89 2.32 0.22 -7.16
CA TRP A 89 2.75 1.54 -6.70
C TRP A 89 2.11 2.72 -7.47
N CYS A 90 2.04 2.65 -8.80
CA CYS A 90 1.40 3.69 -9.62
C CYS A 90 -0.09 3.88 -9.29
N TYR A 91 -0.77 2.79 -8.91
CA TYR A 91 -2.19 2.81 -8.60
C TYR A 91 -2.43 3.40 -7.21
N LYS A 92 -1.53 3.15 -6.25
CA LYS A 92 -1.56 3.83 -4.94
C LYS A 92 -1.50 5.34 -5.11
N GLN A 93 -0.58 5.80 -5.97
CA GLN A 93 -0.46 7.23 -6.27
C GLN A 93 -1.72 7.78 -6.97
N GLN A 94 -2.26 7.06 -7.95
CA GLN A 94 -3.49 7.49 -8.65
C GLN A 94 -4.72 7.50 -7.74
N LEU A 95 -4.90 6.48 -6.90
CA LEU A 95 -5.96 6.44 -5.90
C LEU A 95 -5.87 7.63 -4.94
N HIS A 96 -4.67 7.93 -4.44
CA HIS A 96 -4.45 9.09 -3.59
C HIS A 96 -4.83 10.39 -4.31
N GLN A 97 -4.39 10.58 -5.56
CA GLN A 97 -4.74 11.77 -6.35
C GLN A 97 -6.26 11.90 -6.58
N HIS A 98 -6.93 10.79 -6.86
CA HIS A 98 -8.37 10.77 -7.06
C HIS A 98 -9.12 11.14 -5.77
N LEU A 99 -8.70 10.59 -4.63
CA LEU A 99 -9.26 10.95 -3.33
C LEU A 99 -9.02 12.42 -2.98
N LEU A 100 -7.85 12.98 -3.29
CA LEU A 100 -7.59 14.41 -3.09
C LEU A 100 -8.57 15.29 -3.87
N GLN A 101 -8.87 14.92 -5.11
CA GLN A 101 -9.82 15.64 -5.96
C GLN A 101 -11.25 15.52 -5.44
N GLU A 102 -11.70 14.31 -5.08
CA GLU A 102 -13.06 14.09 -4.57
C GLU A 102 -13.30 14.82 -3.23
N LEU A 103 -12.28 14.88 -2.39
CA LEU A 103 -12.33 15.60 -1.11
C LEU A 103 -12.13 17.11 -1.27
N ASN A 104 -11.90 17.62 -2.49
CA ASN A 104 -11.49 19.01 -2.77
C ASN A 104 -10.30 19.45 -1.89
N ALA A 105 -9.42 18.51 -1.53
CA ALA A 105 -8.28 18.75 -0.67
C ALA A 105 -7.15 19.50 -1.39
N ASP A 106 -7.14 19.45 -2.72
CA ASP A 106 -6.26 20.22 -3.61
C ASP A 106 -6.62 21.72 -3.65
N GLN A 107 -7.87 22.07 -3.35
CA GLN A 107 -8.35 23.44 -3.26
C GLN A 107 -8.37 23.98 -1.82
N SER A 108 -7.89 23.19 -0.86
CA SER A 108 -7.86 23.60 0.54
C SER A 108 -6.76 24.62 0.81
N ASP A 109 -7.07 25.69 1.55
CA ASP A 109 -6.08 26.68 1.98
C ASP A 109 -5.07 26.11 3.01
N LEU A 110 -5.33 24.92 3.57
CA LEU A 110 -4.50 24.28 4.59
C LEU A 110 -4.10 22.86 4.16
N HIS A 111 -2.83 22.70 3.79
CA HIS A 111 -2.24 21.40 3.52
C HIS A 111 -1.37 20.95 4.70
N ARG A 112 -1.71 19.81 5.32
CA ARG A 112 -0.88 19.19 6.37
C ARG A 112 -0.02 18.11 5.76
N VAL A 113 1.30 18.36 5.70
CA VAL A 113 2.28 17.38 5.24
C VAL A 113 2.92 16.75 6.46
N ASP A 114 2.75 15.44 6.63
CA ASP A 114 3.52 14.67 7.59
C ASP A 114 4.82 14.20 6.91
N GLY A 115 5.95 14.68 7.44
CA GLY A 115 7.27 14.39 6.90
C GLY A 115 8.06 13.56 7.88
N PHE A 116 8.44 12.34 7.49
CA PHE A 116 9.46 11.58 8.21
C PHE A 116 10.85 11.96 7.69
N PRO A 117 11.85 12.14 8.57
CA PRO A 117 13.21 12.40 8.14
C PRO A 117 13.73 11.19 7.36
N LEU A 118 13.90 11.33 6.04
CA LEU A 118 14.66 10.35 5.26
C LEU A 118 16.14 10.51 5.61
N PRO A 119 16.83 9.45 6.08
CA PRO A 119 18.27 9.53 6.31
C PRO A 119 18.98 9.70 4.96
N VAL A 120 19.35 10.93 4.63
CA VAL A 120 20.08 11.28 3.39
C VAL A 120 21.51 10.75 3.44
N CYS A 121 22.05 10.60 4.65
CA CYS A 121 23.35 10.00 4.92
C CYS A 121 23.18 8.88 5.96
N GLY A 122 23.48 7.64 5.59
CA GLY A 122 23.67 6.59 6.59
C GLY A 122 24.93 6.90 7.41
N PHE A 123 24.86 6.76 8.74
CA PHE A 123 26.07 6.79 9.58
C PHE A 123 26.98 5.63 9.17
N LYS A 124 27.99 5.93 8.34
CA LYS A 124 29.09 5.02 8.04
C LYS A 124 30.31 5.44 8.84
N ARG A 125 31.04 4.46 9.38
CA ARG A 125 32.36 4.69 9.95
C ARG A 125 33.26 5.28 8.86
N ALA A 126 34.08 6.27 9.19
CA ALA A 126 34.90 7.04 8.25
C ALA A 126 35.70 6.16 7.27
N THR A 127 36.19 5.01 7.73
CA THR A 127 36.94 4.03 6.92
C THR A 127 36.12 3.31 5.84
N GLN A 128 34.79 3.40 5.86
CA GLN A 128 33.89 2.73 4.92
C GLN A 128 33.19 3.72 3.95
N ALA A 129 33.50 5.02 4.08
CA ALA A 129 32.97 6.07 3.24
C ALA A 129 33.88 6.25 2.00
N LYS A 130 33.44 5.72 0.84
CA LYS A 130 34.15 5.86 -0.45
C LYS A 130 33.98 7.24 -1.11
N VAL A 131 33.41 8.21 -0.39
CA VAL A 131 33.11 9.55 -0.93
C VAL A 131 34.37 10.42 -0.99
N PHE A 132 35.45 10.02 -0.31
CA PHE A 132 36.73 10.73 -0.26
C PHE A 132 37.92 9.83 -0.67
N GLU A 133 37.72 8.91 -1.62
CA GLU A 133 38.87 8.32 -2.33
C GLU A 133 39.36 9.38 -3.33
N GLY A 134 40.38 10.14 -2.92
CA GLY A 134 41.15 11.03 -3.78
C GLY A 134 42.07 10.29 -4.73
#